data_AF-A0A9Q0XW22-F1
#
_entry.id   AF-A0A9Q0XW22-F1
#
_cell.length_a   1.000
_cell.length_b   1.000
_cell.length_c   1.000
_cell.angle_alpha   90.00
_cell.angle_beta   90.00
_cell.angle_gamma   90.00
#
_symmetry.space_group_name_H-M   'P 1'
#
loop_
_entity.id
_entity.type
_entity.pdbx_description
1 polymer ?
#
loop_
_entity_poly.entity_id
_entity_poly.type
_entity_poly.pdbx_seq_one_letter_code
_entity_poly.pdbx_strand_id
1 'polypeptide(L)'
;MHGRKNDADFPLKSEIRKWKLNKLKSKLTSQQQLMVKPRLQNITATIASFKISNIIAKNSEPFTKGEFVKDCFLVSADNLFEGFKNKKEIIAAFQDVQLQEILSCSK
;
A
#
# COMPACT_ATOMS: atom_id res chain seq x y z
N MET A 1 5.83 44.41 -12.83
CA MET A 1 5.82 44.52 -11.35
C MET A 1 4.55 43.87 -10.79
N HIS A 2 4.53 42.54 -10.66
CA HIS A 2 3.32 41.78 -10.28
C HIS A 2 3.19 41.53 -8.75
N GLY A 3 4.15 41.97 -7.93
CA GLY A 3 4.15 41.71 -6.47
C GLY A 3 3.31 42.66 -5.62
N ARG A 4 3.07 43.91 -6.07
CA ARG A 4 2.56 44.98 -5.18
C ARG A 4 1.09 44.84 -4.75
N LYS A 5 0.25 44.10 -5.49
CA LYS A 5 -1.18 43.92 -5.14
C LYS A 5 -1.37 42.87 -4.04
N ASN A 6 -0.54 41.83 -4.03
CA ASN A 6 -0.70 40.71 -3.10
C ASN A 6 -0.31 41.10 -1.67
N ASP A 7 0.68 41.98 -1.49
CA ASP A 7 1.10 42.43 -0.16
C ASP A 7 0.14 43.49 0.45
N ALA A 8 -0.70 44.13 -0.37
CA ALA A 8 -1.76 45.03 0.10
C ALA A 8 -2.96 44.26 0.68
N ASP A 9 -3.40 43.20 0.00
CA ASP A 9 -4.52 42.36 0.47
C ASP A 9 -4.07 41.30 1.50
N PHE A 10 -2.81 40.87 1.44
CA PHE A 10 -2.25 39.82 2.30
C PHE A 10 -0.85 40.21 2.81
N PRO A 11 -0.77 41.13 3.80
CA PRO A 11 0.50 41.66 4.28
C PRO A 11 1.43 40.58 4.84
N LEU A 12 2.73 40.83 4.69
CA LEU A 12 3.80 39.96 5.18
C LEU A 12 3.62 39.65 6.68
N LYS A 13 3.82 38.39 7.07
CA LYS A 13 3.67 37.88 8.45
C LYS A 13 2.27 38.05 9.07
N SER A 14 1.25 38.41 8.29
CA SER A 14 -0.13 38.43 8.77
C SER A 14 -0.70 37.01 8.97
N GLU A 15 -1.61 36.87 9.92
CA GLU A 15 -2.34 35.62 10.14
C GLU A 15 -3.23 35.26 8.94
N ILE A 16 -3.76 36.25 8.21
CA ILE A 16 -4.55 36.04 6.99
C ILE A 16 -3.69 35.36 5.92
N ARG A 17 -2.46 35.85 5.71
CA ARG A 17 -1.53 35.26 4.75
C ARG A 17 -1.12 33.86 5.17
N LYS A 18 -0.84 33.63 6.46
CA LYS A 18 -0.54 32.31 7.02
C LYS A 18 -1.69 31.32 6.83
N TRP A 19 -2.93 31.74 7.10
CA TRP A 19 -4.13 30.94 6.86
C TRP A 19 -4.29 30.58 5.38
N LYS A 20 -4.12 31.55 4.48
CA LYS A 20 -4.23 31.33 3.03
C LYS A 20 -3.19 30.34 2.52
N LEU A 21 -1.95 30.45 3.02
CA LEU A 21 -0.86 29.51 2.73
C LEU A 21 -1.18 28.11 3.24
N ASN A 22 -1.68 27.98 4.48
CA ASN A 22 -2.10 26.69 5.03
C ASN A 22 -3.24 26.07 4.23
N LYS A 23 -4.23 26.88 3.82
CA LYS A 23 -5.33 26.43 2.96
C LYS A 23 -4.83 25.96 1.60
N LEU A 24 -3.89 26.68 0.99
CA LEU A 24 -3.28 26.29 -0.28
C LEU A 24 -2.48 24.99 -0.13
N LYS A 25 -1.65 24.88 0.92
CA LYS A 25 -0.88 23.68 1.22
C LYS A 25 -1.78 22.47 1.43
N SER A 26 -2.85 22.62 2.21
CA SER A 26 -3.85 21.56 2.43
C SER A 26 -4.48 21.10 1.11
N LYS A 27 -4.97 22.03 0.28
CA LYS A 27 -5.52 21.70 -1.05
C LYS A 27 -4.51 21.00 -1.95
N LEU A 28 -3.27 21.49 -1.98
CA LEU A 28 -2.20 20.91 -2.78
C LEU A 28 -1.89 19.49 -2.32
N THR A 29 -1.77 19.25 -1.02
CA THR A 29 -1.56 17.90 -0.47
C THR A 29 -2.70 16.97 -0.85
N SER A 30 -3.96 17.41 -0.74
CA SER A 30 -5.12 16.61 -1.16
C SER A 30 -5.11 16.28 -2.65
N GLN A 31 -4.70 17.22 -3.51
CA GLN A 31 -4.55 16.94 -4.95
C GLN A 31 -3.42 15.97 -5.23
N GLN A 32 -2.28 16.12 -4.56
CA GLN A 32 -1.12 15.23 -4.71
C GLN A 32 -1.41 13.80 -4.21
N GLN A 33 -2.27 13.64 -3.20
CA GLN A 33 -2.68 12.34 -2.69
C GLN A 33 -3.32 11.44 -3.78
N LEU A 34 -3.98 12.03 -4.77
CA LEU A 34 -4.55 11.29 -5.91
C LEU A 34 -3.48 10.56 -6.72
N MET A 35 -2.26 11.10 -6.79
CA MET A 35 -1.14 10.47 -7.51
C MET A 35 -0.28 9.59 -6.61
N VAL A 36 -0.14 9.94 -5.33
CA VAL A 36 0.72 9.20 -4.40
C VAL A 36 0.12 7.85 -4.03
N LYS A 37 -1.20 7.77 -3.79
CA LYS A 37 -1.84 6.53 -3.33
C LYS A 37 -1.72 5.38 -4.34
N PRO A 38 -2.07 5.54 -5.64
CA PRO A 38 -1.91 4.47 -6.63
C PRO A 38 -0.45 4.08 -6.82
N ARG A 39 0.47 5.06 -6.78
CA ARG A 39 1.92 4.79 -6.89
C ARG A 39 2.40 3.88 -5.76
N LEU A 40 2.03 4.18 -4.51
CA LEU A 40 2.41 3.38 -3.35
C LEU A 40 1.83 1.97 -3.46
N GLN A 41 0.55 1.83 -3.82
CA GLN A 41 -0.10 0.53 -4.03
C GLN A 41 0.66 -0.31 -5.07
N ASN A 42 1.07 0.30 -6.19
CA ASN A 42 1.84 -0.38 -7.23
C ASN A 42 3.22 -0.84 -6.72
N ILE A 43 3.96 0.03 -6.01
CA ILE A 43 5.27 -0.33 -5.43
C ILE A 43 5.11 -1.53 -4.48
N THR A 44 4.13 -1.46 -3.60
CA THR A 44 3.83 -2.53 -2.66
C THR A 44 3.44 -3.83 -3.36
N ALA A 45 2.64 -3.76 -4.42
CA ALA A 45 2.27 -4.91 -5.23
C ALA A 45 3.49 -5.52 -5.93
N THR A 46 4.38 -4.71 -6.51
CA THR A 46 5.63 -5.18 -7.11
C THR A 46 6.52 -5.90 -6.10
N ILE A 47 6.68 -5.35 -4.89
CA ILE A 47 7.45 -5.98 -3.81
C ILE A 47 6.82 -7.32 -3.41
N ALA A 48 5.50 -7.37 -3.26
CA ALA A 48 4.77 -8.59 -2.92
C ALA A 48 4.98 -9.67 -4.01
N SER A 49 4.74 -9.34 -5.28
CA SER A 49 4.94 -10.26 -6.40
C SER A 49 6.38 -10.79 -6.47
N PHE A 50 7.38 -9.92 -6.29
CA PHE A 50 8.78 -10.34 -6.27
C PHE A 50 9.08 -11.33 -5.14
N LYS A 51 8.56 -11.09 -3.92
CA LYS A 51 8.73 -12.01 -2.80
C LYS A 51 8.06 -13.36 -3.05
N ILE A 52 6.86 -13.37 -3.62
CA ILE A 52 6.15 -14.60 -4.00
C ILE A 52 6.95 -15.35 -5.07
N SER A 53 7.44 -14.66 -6.11
CA SER A 53 8.28 -15.27 -7.15
C SER A 53 9.54 -15.89 -6.55
N ASN A 54 10.16 -15.24 -5.56
CA ASN A 54 11.32 -15.79 -4.86
C ASN A 54 10.97 -17.04 -4.03
N ILE A 55 9.78 -17.10 -3.41
CA ILE A 55 9.30 -18.31 -2.71
C ILE A 55 9.06 -19.46 -3.70
N ILE A 56 8.40 -19.18 -4.82
CA ILE A 56 8.19 -20.14 -5.93
C ILE A 56 9.54 -20.67 -6.43
N ALA A 57 10.50 -19.77 -6.70
CA ALA A 57 11.81 -20.14 -7.23
C ALA A 57 12.65 -20.96 -6.24
N LYS A 58 12.56 -20.66 -4.95
CA LYS A 58 13.31 -21.38 -3.91
C LYS A 58 12.74 -22.76 -3.61
N ASN A 59 11.42 -22.86 -3.53
CA ASN A 59 10.81 -24.06 -3.00
C ASN A 59 10.67 -25.16 -4.05
N SER A 60 10.58 -24.87 -5.36
CA SER A 60 10.32 -25.88 -6.41
C SER A 60 9.12 -26.82 -6.10
N GLU A 61 8.33 -26.45 -5.09
CA GLU A 61 7.21 -27.19 -4.56
C GLU A 61 6.05 -27.04 -5.55
N PRO A 62 5.37 -28.14 -5.91
CA PRO A 62 4.18 -28.03 -6.73
C PRO A 62 3.08 -27.31 -5.93
N PHE A 63 2.29 -26.48 -6.62
CA PHE A 63 1.16 -25.74 -6.05
C PHE A 63 0.07 -26.63 -5.41
N THR A 64 0.23 -27.96 -5.45
CA THR A 64 -0.60 -28.95 -4.77
C THR A 64 -0.41 -28.99 -3.25
N LYS A 65 0.72 -28.49 -2.72
CA LYS A 65 0.88 -28.35 -1.27
C LYS A 65 0.16 -27.10 -0.76
N GLY A 66 -0.86 -27.30 0.08
CA GLY A 66 -1.64 -26.22 0.67
C GLY A 66 -0.81 -25.25 1.51
N GLU A 67 0.21 -25.75 2.22
CA GLU A 67 1.12 -24.91 3.03
C GLU A 67 1.90 -23.90 2.18
N PHE A 68 2.40 -24.32 1.02
CA PHE A 68 3.13 -23.44 0.10
C PHE A 68 2.27 -22.26 -0.37
N VAL A 69 1.00 -22.52 -0.69
CA VAL A 69 0.04 -21.50 -1.11
C VAL A 69 -0.28 -20.55 0.05
N LYS A 70 -0.38 -21.09 1.28
CA LYS A 70 -0.60 -20.30 2.49
C LYS A 70 0.55 -19.32 2.76
N ASP A 71 1.80 -19.77 2.64
CA ASP A 71 2.98 -18.91 2.81
C ASP A 71 3.00 -17.76 1.79
N CYS A 72 2.63 -18.05 0.54
CA CYS A 72 2.49 -17.02 -0.50
C CYS A 72 1.43 -15.98 -0.14
N PHE A 73 0.27 -16.40 0.40
CA PHE A 73 -0.78 -15.49 0.84
C PHE A 73 -0.37 -14.65 2.04
N LEU A 74 0.32 -15.22 3.03
CA LEU A 74 0.81 -14.49 4.20
C LEU A 74 1.79 -13.40 3.79
N VAL A 75 2.76 -13.74 2.93
CA VAL A 75 3.72 -12.76 2.41
C VAL A 75 3.03 -11.68 1.57
N SER A 76 2.02 -12.05 0.77
CA SER A 76 1.22 -11.08 0.03
C SER A 76 0.50 -10.12 0.97
N ALA A 77 -0.19 -10.65 1.98
CA ALA A 77 -0.98 -9.90 2.94
C ALA A 77 -0.11 -8.93 3.75
N ASP A 78 1.09 -9.38 4.16
CA ASP A 78 2.03 -8.56 4.91
C ASP A 78 2.47 -7.31 4.16
N ASN A 79 2.65 -7.41 2.84
CA ASN A 79 3.08 -6.29 2.03
C ASN A 79 1.86 -5.45 1.59
N LEU A 80 0.86 -6.05 0.97
CA LEU A 80 -0.29 -5.34 0.38
C LEU A 80 -1.13 -4.57 1.39
N PHE A 81 -1.29 -5.12 2.60
CA PHE A 81 -2.11 -4.50 3.66
C PHE A 81 -1.26 -3.72 4.67
N GLU A 82 -0.02 -3.37 4.33
CA GLU A 82 0.81 -2.50 5.16
C GLU A 82 0.13 -1.13 5.35
N GLY A 83 -0.06 -0.72 6.60
CA GLY A 83 -0.78 0.51 6.96
C GLY A 83 -2.31 0.38 7.04
N PHE A 84 -2.90 -0.79 6.79
CA PHE A 84 -4.32 -1.05 7.06
C PHE A 84 -4.54 -1.32 8.54
N LYS A 85 -5.61 -0.74 9.12
CA LYS A 85 -5.95 -0.93 10.54
C LYS A 85 -6.27 -2.39 10.88
N ASN A 86 -6.85 -3.12 9.93
CA ASN A 86 -7.25 -4.53 10.06
C ASN A 86 -6.21 -5.52 9.52
N LYS A 87 -4.96 -5.09 9.29
CA LYS A 87 -3.88 -5.96 8.78
C LYS A 87 -3.80 -7.29 9.57
N LYS A 88 -3.83 -7.21 10.90
CA LYS A 88 -3.70 -8.38 11.78
C LYS A 88 -4.85 -9.37 11.62
N GLU A 89 -6.07 -8.87 11.47
CA GLU A 89 -7.27 -9.69 11.26
C GLU A 89 -7.20 -10.40 9.91
N ILE A 90 -6.74 -9.71 8.86
CA ILE A 90 -6.57 -10.30 7.52
C ILE A 90 -5.51 -11.41 7.55
N ILE A 91 -4.37 -11.16 8.20
CA ILE A 91 -3.29 -12.16 8.33
C ILE A 91 -3.78 -13.36 9.14
N ALA A 92 -4.44 -13.12 10.28
CA ALA A 92 -5.00 -14.20 11.11
C ALA A 92 -6.00 -15.05 10.31
N ALA A 93 -6.88 -14.43 9.52
CA ALA A 93 -7.79 -15.15 8.65
C ALA A 93 -7.05 -16.08 7.67
N PHE A 94 -5.96 -15.62 7.04
CA PHE A 94 -5.14 -16.49 6.20
C PHE A 94 -4.42 -17.60 6.98
N GLN A 95 -4.03 -17.37 8.23
CA GLN A 95 -3.44 -18.38 9.10
C GLN A 95 -4.45 -19.44 9.54
N ASP A 96 -5.71 -19.09 9.70
CA ASP A 96 -6.76 -20.03 10.13
C ASP A 96 -7.31 -20.87 8.97
N VAL A 97 -7.06 -20.45 7.72
CA VAL A 97 -7.45 -21.23 6.53
C VAL A 97 -6.67 -22.55 6.50
N GLN A 98 -7.41 -23.65 6.52
CA GLN A 98 -6.90 -24.99 6.26
C GLN A 98 -7.03 -25.26 4.76
N LEU A 99 -5.91 -25.25 4.04
CA LEU A 99 -5.86 -25.64 2.64
C LEU A 99 -5.62 -27.14 2.56
N GLN A 100 -6.52 -27.86 1.92
CA GLN A 100 -6.34 -29.29 1.66
C GLN A 100 -5.21 -29.48 0.65
N GLU A 101 -4.31 -30.42 0.89
CA GLU A 101 -3.45 -30.93 -0.16
C GLU A 101 -4.32 -31.63 -1.18
N ILE A 102 -4.33 -31.13 -2.42
CA ILE A 102 -4.86 -31.92 -3.52
C ILE A 102 -3.86 -33.05 -3.70
N LEU A 103 -4.10 -34.18 -3.02
CA LEU A 103 -3.49 -35.44 -3.37
C LEU A 103 -3.76 -35.60 -4.86
N SER A 104 -2.71 -35.44 -5.67
CA SER A 104 -2.77 -35.83 -7.06
C SER A 104 -3.24 -37.28 -7.02
N CYS A 105 -4.50 -37.50 -7.41
CA CYS A 105 -5.10 -38.82 -7.42
C CYS A 105 -4.23 -39.64 -8.38
N SER A 106 -3.31 -40.43 -7.80
CA SER A 106 -2.50 -41.36 -8.55
C SER A 106 -3.48 -42.45 -9.00
N LYS A 107 -3.91 -42.33 -10.25
CA LYS A 107 -4.54 -43.42 -10.98
C LYS A 107 -3.54 -44.55 -11.19
#